data_AF-A0AAD8WGB0-F1
#
_entry.id   AF-A0AAD8WGB0-F1
#
_cell.length_a   1.000
_cell.length_b   1.000
_cell.length_c   1.000
_cell.angle_alpha   90.00
_cell.angle_beta   90.00
_cell.angle_gamma   90.00
#
_symmetry.space_group_name_H-M   'P 1'
#
loop_
_entity.id
_entity.type
_entity.pdbx_description
1 polymer ?
#
loop_
_entity_poly.entity_id
_entity_poly.type
_entity_poly.pdbx_seq_one_letter_code
_entity_poly.pdbx_strand_id
1 'polypeptide(L)'
;MMKPFSRSTTKRGVRPSPTFYVVVLSMFLWALIFSLHCSTSLQSGDAIKPSAFLSFRFGRPDQCAGRYVYMYDLPPRFNADLARDCRRLSASTDMCKHVANDGFGPPIMGGGDGGSLPERGAYDTDQFMMGMIFHARMRQHECLTADPTVATAVYVPFYAGFDAAMNQDNSDLTVRDALPQDMADWLVWRPEWRAMGGRNHFMLVGGAVAWRWRDDYAVPVRTRRLPGAVSTVDGMSSACSRVVVDMGSVINRP
;
A
#
# COMPACT_ATOMS: atom_id res chain seq x y z
N MET A 1 -47.23 -1.49 71.33
CA MET A 1 -47.99 -2.31 70.36
C MET A 1 -47.22 -2.30 69.04
N MET A 2 -47.17 -3.44 68.33
CA MET A 2 -46.45 -3.74 67.06
C MET A 2 -44.95 -4.10 67.16
N LYS A 3 -44.66 -5.40 66.95
CA LYS A 3 -43.36 -5.96 66.54
C LYS A 3 -43.20 -5.79 65.03
N PRO A 4 -42.00 -5.50 64.48
CA PRO A 4 -41.68 -5.83 63.11
C PRO A 4 -40.93 -7.16 63.03
N PHE A 5 -41.55 -8.07 62.28
CA PHE A 5 -40.99 -9.28 61.73
C PHE A 5 -39.94 -8.91 60.67
N SER A 6 -38.68 -9.32 60.85
CA SER A 6 -37.67 -9.24 59.80
C SER A 6 -37.28 -10.64 59.35
N ARG A 7 -37.48 -10.85 58.06
CA ARG A 7 -37.50 -12.10 57.30
C ARG A 7 -36.06 -12.48 56.95
N SER A 8 -35.55 -13.61 57.44
CA SER A 8 -34.25 -14.14 56.98
C SER A 8 -34.39 -14.62 55.53
N THR A 9 -33.59 -14.04 54.63
CA THR A 9 -33.46 -14.51 53.25
C THR A 9 -32.17 -15.33 53.15
N THR A 10 -32.31 -16.64 53.23
CA THR A 10 -31.23 -17.59 52.96
C THR A 10 -30.85 -17.52 51.48
N LYS A 11 -29.69 -16.94 51.15
CA LYS A 11 -29.11 -16.98 49.80
C LYS A 11 -28.76 -18.43 49.46
N ARG A 12 -29.59 -19.07 48.64
CA ARG A 12 -29.37 -20.42 48.12
C ARG A 12 -28.26 -20.34 47.06
N GLY A 13 -27.07 -20.83 47.38
CA GLY A 13 -25.94 -20.87 46.45
C GLY A 13 -26.29 -21.72 45.23
N VAL A 14 -26.31 -21.09 44.05
CA VAL A 14 -26.52 -21.78 42.77
C VAL A 14 -25.24 -22.54 42.45
N ARG A 15 -25.30 -23.88 42.49
CA ARG A 15 -24.18 -24.70 42.03
C ARG A 15 -24.12 -24.62 40.49
N PRO A 16 -22.99 -24.26 39.89
CA PRO A 16 -22.87 -24.20 38.44
C PRO A 16 -23.14 -25.58 37.83
N SER A 17 -23.89 -25.60 36.73
CA SER A 17 -24.27 -26.81 36.03
C SER A 17 -23.03 -27.54 35.47
N PRO A 18 -23.09 -28.86 35.24
CA PRO A 18 -22.00 -29.61 34.62
C PRO A 18 -21.53 -29.00 33.29
N THR A 19 -22.44 -28.36 32.54
CA THR A 19 -22.15 -27.63 31.30
C THR A 19 -21.19 -26.46 31.49
N PHE A 20 -21.22 -25.77 32.63
CA PHE A 20 -20.29 -24.69 32.94
C PHE A 20 -18.84 -25.19 32.98
N TYR A 21 -18.61 -26.33 33.63
CA TYR A 21 -17.28 -26.93 33.72
C TYR A 21 -16.75 -27.40 32.36
N VAL A 22 -17.62 -27.94 31.50
CA VAL A 22 -17.26 -28.35 30.12
C VAL A 22 -16.83 -27.13 29.28
N VAL A 23 -17.55 -26.01 29.37
CA VAL A 23 -17.20 -24.78 28.65
C VAL A 23 -15.86 -24.23 29.14
N VAL A 24 -15.64 -24.21 30.45
CA VAL A 24 -14.38 -23.72 31.04
C VAL A 24 -13.20 -24.61 30.62
N LEU A 25 -13.35 -25.93 30.68
CA LEU A 25 -12.31 -26.87 30.24
C LEU A 25 -12.00 -26.74 28.74
N SER A 26 -13.03 -26.53 27.91
CA SER A 26 -12.86 -26.28 26.47
C SER A 26 -12.06 -25.00 26.22
N MET A 27 -12.37 -23.90 26.91
CA MET A 27 -11.64 -22.63 26.77
C MET A 27 -10.17 -22.77 27.15
N PHE A 28 -9.87 -23.50 28.24
CA PHE A 28 -8.48 -23.77 28.63
C PHE A 28 -7.75 -24.65 27.63
N LEU A 29 -8.40 -25.68 27.10
CA LEU A 29 -7.84 -26.55 26.07
C LEU A 29 -7.50 -25.77 24.79
N TRP A 30 -8.42 -24.94 24.31
CA TRP A 30 -8.19 -24.08 23.14
C TRP A 30 -7.10 -23.03 23.38
N ALA A 31 -7.02 -22.43 24.57
CA ALA A 31 -5.94 -21.51 24.92
C ALA A 31 -4.58 -22.22 24.97
N LEU A 32 -4.52 -23.47 25.44
CA LEU A 32 -3.29 -24.27 25.47
C LEU A 32 -2.85 -24.67 24.05
N ILE A 33 -3.80 -25.10 23.21
CA ILE A 33 -3.54 -25.40 21.79
C ILE A 33 -3.03 -24.15 21.07
N PHE A 34 -3.63 -22.98 21.30
CA PHE A 34 -3.20 -21.71 20.73
C PHE A 34 -1.82 -21.30 21.25
N SER A 35 -1.53 -21.52 22.53
CA SER A 35 -0.21 -21.24 23.14
C SER A 35 0.88 -22.17 22.59
N LEU A 36 0.55 -23.44 22.34
CA LEU A 36 1.45 -24.42 21.71
C LEU A 36 1.68 -24.09 20.22
N HIS A 37 0.65 -23.64 19.49
CA HIS A 37 0.79 -23.16 18.10
C HIS A 37 1.54 -21.82 18.01
N CYS A 38 1.41 -20.95 19.02
CA CYS A 38 2.18 -19.72 19.11
C CYS A 38 3.67 -20.02 19.41
N SER A 39 3.94 -21.03 20.24
CA SER A 39 5.29 -21.48 20.57
C SER A 39 6.01 -22.11 19.37
N THR A 40 5.29 -22.83 18.49
CA THR A 40 5.87 -23.37 17.25
C THR A 40 6.08 -22.30 16.18
N SER A 41 5.27 -21.24 16.15
CA SER A 41 5.48 -20.08 15.27
C SER A 41 6.70 -19.24 15.70
N LEU A 42 6.98 -19.14 17.00
CA LEU A 42 8.11 -18.37 17.54
C LEU A 42 9.49 -19.07 17.41
N GLN A 43 9.54 -20.35 17.00
CA GLN A 43 10.79 -21.10 16.79
C GLN A 43 11.22 -21.23 15.32
N SER A 44 10.46 -20.66 14.38
CA SER A 44 10.87 -20.55 12.96
C SER A 44 11.38 -19.15 12.61
N GLY A 45 11.87 -18.41 13.61
CA GLY A 45 12.76 -17.26 13.41
C GLY A 45 14.20 -17.71 13.60
N ASP A 46 14.98 -17.66 12.52
CA ASP A 46 16.43 -17.85 12.56
C ASP A 46 17.05 -17.08 13.74
N ALA A 47 17.96 -17.75 14.44
CA ALA A 47 18.71 -17.21 15.57
C ALA A 47 19.35 -15.86 15.21
N ILE A 48 18.77 -14.76 15.70
CA ILE A 48 19.41 -13.45 15.73
C ILE A 48 20.61 -13.58 16.67
N LYS A 49 21.80 -13.69 16.08
CA LYS A 49 23.08 -13.54 16.79
C LYS A 49 23.04 -12.22 17.58
N PRO A 50 23.22 -12.23 18.92
CA PRO A 50 23.23 -11.01 19.73
C PRO A 50 24.58 -10.29 19.63
N SER A 51 25.09 -10.07 18.43
CA SER A 51 26.33 -9.29 18.20
C SER A 51 26.06 -7.86 17.72
N ALA A 52 24.80 -7.48 17.44
CA ALA A 52 24.50 -6.14 16.95
C ALA A 52 24.06 -5.13 18.04
N PHE A 53 23.74 -5.57 19.27
CA PHE A 53 23.20 -4.65 20.29
C PHE A 53 24.25 -3.82 21.05
N LEU A 54 25.55 -4.05 20.81
CA LEU A 54 26.64 -3.29 21.43
C LEU A 54 27.68 -2.76 20.43
N SER A 55 27.22 -2.40 19.22
CA SER A 55 27.94 -1.40 18.44
C SER A 55 27.32 -0.04 18.70
N PHE A 56 27.50 0.47 19.94
CA PHE A 56 27.42 1.91 20.17
C PHE A 56 28.63 2.53 19.45
N ARG A 57 28.54 2.65 18.13
CA ARG A 57 29.39 3.61 17.41
C ARG A 57 29.09 4.95 18.09
N PHE A 58 30.09 5.58 18.67
CA PHE A 58 30.06 6.98 19.08
C PHE A 58 30.00 7.88 17.82
N GLY A 59 28.91 7.74 17.07
CA GLY A 59 28.52 8.55 15.94
C GLY A 59 27.10 9.04 16.17
N ARG A 60 26.75 10.21 15.62
CA ARG A 60 25.39 10.74 15.69
C ARG A 60 24.38 9.64 15.31
N PRO A 61 23.23 9.55 15.99
CA PRO A 61 22.18 8.62 15.59
C PRO A 61 21.86 8.84 14.12
N ASP A 62 21.90 7.76 13.35
CA ASP A 62 21.55 7.80 11.93
C ASP A 62 20.07 8.17 11.80
N GLN A 63 19.80 9.36 11.30
CA GLN A 63 18.45 9.88 11.12
C GLN A 63 17.66 9.09 10.07
N CYS A 64 18.34 8.33 9.21
CA CYS A 64 17.74 7.52 8.16
C CYS A 64 17.66 6.03 8.48
N ALA A 65 18.07 5.61 9.69
CA ALA A 65 17.96 4.23 10.12
C ALA A 65 16.51 3.72 9.98
N GLY A 66 16.31 2.65 9.20
CA GLY A 66 15.00 2.06 8.91
C GLY A 66 14.13 2.87 7.91
N ARG A 67 14.65 3.98 7.38
CA ARG A 67 13.95 4.85 6.41
C ARG A 67 14.65 4.90 5.05
N TYR A 68 15.77 4.20 4.88
CA TYR A 68 16.48 4.18 3.61
C TYR A 68 15.62 3.57 2.51
N VAL A 69 15.51 4.29 1.40
CA VAL A 69 14.84 3.81 0.19
C VAL A 69 15.85 3.76 -0.94
N TYR A 70 15.97 2.61 -1.59
CA TYR A 70 16.67 2.49 -2.85
C TYR A 70 15.66 2.68 -3.98
N MET A 71 16.01 3.43 -5.02
CA MET A 71 15.15 3.62 -6.19
C MET A 71 15.86 3.06 -7.41
N TYR A 72 15.18 2.21 -8.18
CA TYR A 72 15.76 1.72 -9.42
C TYR A 72 15.96 2.84 -10.43
N ASP A 73 17.09 2.78 -11.12
CA ASP A 73 17.26 3.45 -12.40
C ASP A 73 16.69 2.55 -13.51
N LEU A 74 15.43 2.80 -13.86
CA LEU A 74 14.70 2.00 -14.84
C LEU A 74 15.07 2.38 -16.27
N PRO A 75 15.02 1.42 -17.22
CA PRO A 75 15.02 1.74 -18.64
C PRO A 75 13.95 2.81 -18.96
N PRO A 76 14.29 3.87 -19.72
CA PRO A 76 13.40 5.03 -19.97
C PRO A 76 12.01 4.67 -20.52
N ARG A 77 11.88 3.56 -21.24
CA ARG A 77 10.62 3.02 -21.75
C ARG A 77 9.53 2.83 -20.69
N PHE A 78 9.92 2.65 -19.43
CA PHE A 78 9.00 2.43 -18.31
C PHE A 78 8.58 3.73 -17.61
N ASN A 79 9.19 4.87 -17.94
CA ASN A 79 8.88 6.15 -17.30
C ASN A 79 9.05 7.36 -18.24
N ALA A 80 10.28 7.79 -18.48
CA ALA A 80 10.59 9.03 -19.18
C ALA A 80 10.06 9.03 -20.62
N ASP A 81 10.10 7.89 -21.30
CA ASP A 81 9.58 7.80 -22.66
C ASP A 81 8.05 7.79 -22.68
N LEU A 82 7.37 7.24 -21.66
CA LEU A 82 5.91 7.37 -21.52
C LEU A 82 5.53 8.86 -21.39
N ALA A 83 6.26 9.62 -20.57
CA ALA A 83 6.06 11.06 -20.41
C ALA A 83 6.34 11.85 -21.70
N ARG A 84 7.39 11.46 -22.43
CA ARG A 84 7.75 12.08 -23.71
C ARG A 84 6.73 11.79 -24.81
N ASP A 85 6.24 10.57 -24.83
CA ASP A 85 5.29 10.04 -25.80
C ASP A 85 3.84 10.14 -25.30
N CYS A 86 3.53 11.11 -24.45
CA CYS A 86 2.20 11.30 -23.85
C CYS A 86 1.04 11.52 -24.85
N ARG A 87 1.35 11.70 -26.14
CA ARG A 87 0.37 11.77 -27.24
C ARG A 87 0.15 10.43 -27.95
N ARG A 88 0.97 9.42 -27.68
CA ARG A 88 0.83 8.11 -28.29
C ARG A 88 -0.28 7.33 -27.58
N LEU A 89 -1.19 6.79 -28.40
CA LEU A 89 -1.99 5.57 -28.15
C LEU A 89 -3.35 5.64 -27.44
N SER A 90 -3.89 6.81 -27.06
CA SER A 90 -5.34 6.89 -26.84
C SER A 90 -6.01 7.68 -27.97
N ALA A 91 -6.99 7.08 -28.64
CA ALA A 91 -7.78 7.76 -29.68
C ALA A 91 -8.67 8.87 -29.10
N SER A 92 -8.82 8.91 -27.77
CA SER A 92 -9.82 9.71 -27.07
C SER A 92 -9.23 10.88 -26.26
N THR A 93 -7.97 10.82 -25.80
CA THR A 93 -7.49 11.76 -24.78
C THR A 93 -6.00 12.14 -24.93
N ASP A 94 -5.74 13.44 -25.02
CA ASP A 94 -4.39 14.03 -24.91
C ASP A 94 -3.95 14.02 -23.45
N MET A 95 -3.06 13.10 -23.09
CA MET A 95 -2.53 12.98 -21.73
C MET A 95 -1.41 13.97 -21.44
N CYS A 96 -0.86 14.66 -22.45
CA CYS A 96 0.31 15.52 -22.25
C CYS A 96 0.06 16.69 -21.31
N LYS A 97 -1.17 17.20 -21.25
CA LYS A 97 -1.50 18.28 -20.30
C LYS A 97 -1.22 17.88 -18.85
N HIS A 98 -1.35 16.59 -18.53
CA HIS A 98 -1.18 16.08 -17.17
C HIS A 98 0.29 15.82 -16.80
N VAL A 99 1.18 15.68 -17.79
CA VAL A 99 2.63 15.50 -17.56
C VAL A 99 3.29 16.77 -17.01
N ALA A 100 2.69 17.94 -17.26
CA ALA A 100 3.22 19.21 -16.78
C ALA A 100 3.40 19.23 -15.26
N ASN A 101 4.37 20.02 -14.79
CA ASN A 101 4.68 20.17 -13.35
C ASN A 101 4.89 18.80 -12.66
N ASP A 102 5.76 17.94 -13.22
CA ASP A 102 6.06 16.62 -12.66
C ASP A 102 4.82 15.73 -12.42
N GLY A 103 3.81 15.85 -13.28
CA GLY A 103 2.55 15.10 -13.19
C GLY A 103 1.41 15.84 -12.48
N PHE A 104 1.64 17.04 -11.94
CA PHE A 104 0.56 17.82 -11.32
C PHE A 104 -0.42 18.40 -12.33
N GLY A 105 -0.03 18.56 -13.61
CA GLY A 105 -0.83 19.24 -14.62
C GLY A 105 -0.77 20.77 -14.50
N PRO A 106 -1.58 21.52 -15.27
CA PRO A 106 -1.58 22.98 -15.23
C PRO A 106 -2.14 23.52 -13.90
N PRO A 107 -1.68 24.70 -13.44
CA PRO A 107 -2.26 25.34 -12.26
C PRO A 107 -3.71 25.75 -12.51
N ILE A 108 -4.56 25.58 -11.50
CA ILE A 108 -5.95 26.04 -11.55
C ILE A 108 -5.98 27.51 -11.15
N MET A 109 -6.47 28.38 -12.04
CA MET A 109 -6.67 29.81 -11.75
C MET A 109 -8.14 30.08 -11.39
N GLY A 110 -8.38 30.99 -10.44
CA GLY A 110 -9.75 31.44 -10.08
C GLY A 110 -10.21 31.15 -8.64
N GLY A 111 -9.32 30.82 -7.71
CA GLY A 111 -9.66 30.57 -6.30
C GLY A 111 -9.88 31.81 -5.42
N GLY A 112 -9.43 32.99 -5.86
CA GLY A 112 -9.38 34.19 -5.01
C GLY A 112 -10.73 34.87 -4.76
N ASP A 113 -11.65 34.84 -5.74
CA ASP A 113 -12.94 35.54 -5.65
C ASP A 113 -14.11 34.57 -5.89
N GLY A 114 -14.56 33.92 -4.82
CA GLY A 114 -15.74 33.03 -4.83
C GLY A 114 -15.48 31.57 -5.20
N GLY A 115 -14.22 31.18 -5.42
CA GLY A 115 -13.82 29.79 -5.62
C GLY A 115 -13.55 29.05 -4.30
N SER A 116 -13.81 27.74 -4.26
CA SER A 116 -13.54 26.88 -3.08
C SER A 116 -12.07 26.41 -2.99
N LEU A 117 -11.22 26.83 -3.92
CA LEU A 117 -9.82 26.41 -4.03
C LEU A 117 -8.88 27.55 -3.60
N PRO A 118 -7.69 27.21 -3.05
CA PRO A 118 -6.69 28.22 -2.70
C PRO A 118 -6.20 28.97 -3.94
N GLU A 119 -5.82 30.25 -3.77
CA GLU A 119 -5.29 31.11 -4.84
C GLU A 119 -4.04 30.54 -5.54
N ARG A 120 -3.25 29.73 -4.82
CA ARG A 120 -2.05 29.07 -5.32
C ARG A 120 -1.95 27.64 -4.80
N GLY A 121 -1.26 26.79 -5.56
CA GLY A 121 -1.00 25.40 -5.16
C GLY A 121 -2.07 24.39 -5.56
N ALA A 122 -3.15 24.83 -6.22
CA ALA A 122 -4.12 23.95 -6.87
C ALA A 122 -3.71 23.67 -8.32
N TYR A 123 -3.79 22.40 -8.74
CA TYR A 123 -3.44 21.94 -10.09
C TYR A 123 -4.51 20.99 -10.64
N ASP A 124 -4.68 20.96 -11.96
CA ASP A 124 -5.56 20.03 -12.68
C ASP A 124 -4.87 18.66 -12.81
N THR A 125 -4.73 17.99 -11.66
CA THR A 125 -4.03 16.72 -11.53
C THR A 125 -4.92 15.54 -11.93
N ASP A 126 -4.41 14.69 -12.81
CA ASP A 126 -5.09 13.46 -13.21
C ASP A 126 -4.67 12.26 -12.36
N GLN A 127 -5.63 11.38 -12.07
CA GLN A 127 -5.44 10.18 -11.26
C GLN A 127 -4.34 9.23 -11.76
N PHE A 128 -4.05 9.25 -13.07
CA PHE A 128 -3.04 8.40 -13.70
C PHE A 128 -1.62 8.94 -13.51
N MET A 129 -1.46 10.20 -13.07
CA MET A 129 -0.15 10.84 -12.86
C MET A 129 0.49 10.53 -11.51
N MET A 130 -0.18 9.80 -10.62
CA MET A 130 0.32 9.50 -9.27
C MET A 130 1.73 8.89 -9.25
N GLY A 131 2.05 8.01 -10.20
CA GLY A 131 3.39 7.44 -10.33
C GLY A 131 4.47 8.49 -10.62
N MET A 132 4.16 9.47 -11.47
CA MET A 132 5.07 10.56 -11.84
C MET A 132 5.29 11.54 -10.68
N ILE A 133 4.20 11.96 -10.02
CA ILE A 133 4.27 12.85 -8.86
C ILE A 133 5.09 12.21 -7.76
N PHE A 134 4.84 10.94 -7.45
CA PHE A 134 5.57 10.24 -6.40
C PHE A 134 7.04 10.04 -6.78
N HIS A 135 7.35 9.75 -8.05
CA HIS A 135 8.73 9.68 -8.53
C HIS A 135 9.48 11.01 -8.33
N ALA A 136 8.86 12.14 -8.67
CA ALA A 136 9.44 13.46 -8.45
C ALA A 136 9.67 13.76 -6.96
N ARG A 137 8.75 13.37 -6.08
CA ARG A 137 8.91 13.50 -4.62
C ARG A 137 9.98 12.57 -4.06
N MET A 138 10.07 11.34 -4.55
CA MET A 138 11.08 10.36 -4.10
C MET A 138 12.50 10.80 -4.45
N ARG A 139 12.70 11.48 -5.58
CA ARG A 139 14.01 12.08 -5.92
C ARG A 139 14.49 13.12 -4.92
N GLN A 140 13.58 13.70 -4.15
CA GLN A 140 13.88 14.69 -3.10
C GLN A 140 13.83 14.09 -1.70
N HIS A 141 13.69 12.76 -1.58
CA HIS A 141 13.63 12.09 -0.29
C HIS A 141 15.00 12.11 0.39
N GLU A 142 15.05 12.59 1.63
CA GLU A 142 16.30 12.75 2.40
C GLU A 142 17.06 11.43 2.58
N CYS A 143 16.36 10.31 2.73
CA CYS A 143 16.95 8.99 2.96
C CYS A 143 17.03 8.14 1.69
N LEU A 144 17.13 8.75 0.51
CA LEU A 144 17.40 8.03 -0.73
C LEU A 144 18.85 7.51 -0.72
N THR A 145 19.04 6.21 -0.94
CA THR A 145 20.36 5.57 -0.95
C THR A 145 20.70 5.00 -2.32
N ALA A 146 21.99 5.04 -2.68
CA ALA A 146 22.52 4.34 -3.86
C ALA A 146 22.91 2.89 -3.56
N ASP A 147 23.03 2.51 -2.28
CA ASP A 147 23.33 1.16 -1.85
C ASP A 147 22.04 0.41 -1.50
N PRO A 148 21.64 -0.61 -2.29
CA PRO A 148 20.42 -1.37 -2.02
C PRO A 148 20.52 -2.26 -0.78
N THR A 149 21.72 -2.54 -0.25
CA THR A 149 21.91 -3.45 0.90
C THR A 149 21.50 -2.83 2.23
N VAL A 150 21.50 -1.50 2.32
CA VAL A 150 21.04 -0.76 3.50
C VAL A 150 19.59 -0.29 3.39
N ALA A 151 18.97 -0.48 2.22
CA ALA A 151 17.62 -0.04 1.94
C ALA A 151 16.60 -0.91 2.66
N THR A 152 15.66 -0.26 3.35
CA THR A 152 14.51 -0.93 3.98
C THR A 152 13.38 -1.19 2.97
N ALA A 153 13.29 -0.33 1.95
CA ALA A 153 12.34 -0.47 0.86
C ALA A 153 12.99 -0.14 -0.49
N VAL A 154 12.48 -0.75 -1.55
CA VAL A 154 12.91 -0.52 -2.93
C VAL A 154 11.75 0.07 -3.72
N TYR A 155 11.91 1.30 -4.18
CA TYR A 155 10.93 1.97 -5.03
C TYR A 155 11.19 1.64 -6.50
N VAL A 156 10.14 1.19 -7.19
CA VAL A 156 10.13 0.96 -8.64
C VAL A 156 9.39 2.12 -9.32
N PRO A 157 10.09 3.07 -9.97
CA PRO A 157 9.45 4.24 -10.59
C PRO A 157 8.80 3.92 -11.95
N PHE A 158 7.97 2.88 -12.01
CA PHE A 158 7.16 2.53 -13.19
C PHE A 158 5.90 3.41 -13.24
N TYR A 159 5.62 4.05 -14.38
CA TYR A 159 4.40 4.85 -14.54
C TYR A 159 3.21 3.98 -14.98
N ALA A 160 2.91 2.93 -14.20
CA ALA A 160 1.89 1.93 -14.51
C ALA A 160 0.49 2.52 -14.77
N GLY A 161 0.07 3.48 -13.94
CA GLY A 161 -1.22 4.14 -14.12
C GLY A 161 -1.29 4.94 -15.42
N PHE A 162 -0.16 5.53 -15.84
CA PHE A 162 -0.08 6.31 -17.05
C PHE A 162 -0.06 5.44 -18.31
N ASP A 163 0.68 4.33 -18.28
CA ASP A 163 0.62 3.30 -19.33
C ASP A 163 -0.80 2.73 -19.49
N ALA A 164 -1.48 2.45 -18.37
CA ALA A 164 -2.88 2.01 -18.38
C ALA A 164 -3.82 3.05 -18.99
N ALA A 165 -3.60 4.35 -18.73
CA ALA A 165 -4.38 5.44 -19.31
C ALA A 165 -4.19 5.56 -20.83
N MET A 166 -2.95 5.46 -21.29
CA MET A 166 -2.65 5.50 -22.72
C MET A 166 -3.29 4.34 -23.47
N ASN A 167 -3.40 3.17 -22.86
CA ASN A 167 -3.95 1.96 -23.49
C ASN A 167 -5.39 1.62 -23.06
N GLN A 168 -6.11 2.53 -22.38
CA GLN A 168 -7.41 2.22 -21.76
C GLN A 168 -8.50 1.80 -22.77
N ASP A 169 -8.46 2.41 -23.97
CA ASP A 169 -9.42 2.17 -25.06
C ASP A 169 -8.98 1.04 -26.00
N ASN A 170 -7.80 0.46 -25.78
CA ASN A 170 -7.30 -0.60 -26.63
C ASN A 170 -8.05 -1.91 -26.32
N SER A 171 -8.64 -2.53 -27.34
CA SER A 171 -9.33 -3.81 -27.19
C SER A 171 -8.37 -5.00 -27.16
N ASP A 172 -7.15 -4.84 -27.67
CA ASP A 172 -6.12 -5.88 -27.67
C ASP A 172 -5.42 -5.91 -26.30
N LEU A 173 -5.73 -6.93 -25.51
CA LEU A 173 -5.13 -7.16 -24.20
C LEU A 173 -3.62 -7.41 -24.28
N THR A 174 -3.16 -8.00 -25.38
CA THR A 174 -1.73 -8.28 -25.59
C THR A 174 -0.94 -6.99 -25.64
N VAL A 175 -1.47 -5.98 -26.36
CA VAL A 175 -0.85 -4.66 -26.44
C VAL A 175 -0.93 -3.93 -25.11
N ARG A 176 -2.08 -4.03 -24.41
CA ARG A 176 -2.29 -3.41 -23.10
C ARG A 176 -1.36 -3.93 -22.01
N ASP A 177 -1.10 -5.23 -22.02
CA ASP A 177 -0.33 -5.89 -20.96
C ASP A 177 1.16 -6.03 -21.30
N ALA A 178 1.59 -5.68 -22.52
CA ALA A 178 2.97 -5.83 -22.99
C ALA A 178 3.98 -5.08 -22.10
N LEU A 179 3.78 -3.79 -21.83
CA LEU A 179 4.74 -3.00 -21.05
C LEU A 179 4.80 -3.42 -19.57
N PRO A 180 3.65 -3.70 -18.89
CA PRO A 180 3.66 -4.28 -17.55
C PRO A 180 4.34 -5.66 -17.47
N GLN A 181 4.14 -6.53 -18.46
CA GLN A 181 4.81 -7.84 -18.53
C GLN A 181 6.33 -7.67 -18.68
N ASP A 182 6.75 -6.81 -19.60
CA ASP A 182 8.15 -6.46 -19.82
C ASP A 182 8.83 -5.88 -18.56
N MET A 183 8.08 -5.12 -17.74
CA MET A 183 8.56 -4.61 -16.45
C MET A 183 8.75 -5.74 -15.44
N ALA A 184 7.78 -6.65 -15.33
CA ALA A 184 7.88 -7.81 -14.45
C ALA A 184 9.09 -8.67 -14.83
N ASP A 185 9.25 -8.96 -16.11
CA ASP A 185 10.39 -9.71 -16.64
C ASP A 185 11.71 -9.00 -16.33
N TRP A 186 11.78 -7.68 -16.53
CA TRP A 186 12.98 -6.91 -16.20
C TRP A 186 13.32 -6.96 -14.69
N LEU A 187 12.32 -6.88 -13.82
CA LEU A 187 12.49 -6.88 -12.36
C LEU A 187 13.00 -8.21 -11.82
N VAL A 188 12.49 -9.34 -12.30
CA VAL A 188 12.90 -10.66 -11.77
C VAL A 188 14.37 -10.97 -12.01
N TRP A 189 15.00 -10.30 -12.99
CA TRP A 189 16.43 -10.42 -13.26
C TRP A 189 17.32 -9.58 -12.34
N ARG A 190 16.74 -8.67 -11.55
CA ARG A 190 17.49 -7.78 -10.65
C ARG A 190 17.95 -8.51 -9.38
N PRO A 191 19.22 -8.35 -8.96
CA PRO A 191 19.70 -8.94 -7.71
C PRO A 191 18.92 -8.41 -6.50
N GLU A 192 18.52 -7.13 -6.53
CA GLU A 192 17.73 -6.50 -5.47
C GLU A 192 16.35 -7.17 -5.33
N TRP A 193 15.72 -7.53 -6.45
CA TRP A 193 14.47 -8.30 -6.46
C TRP A 193 14.65 -9.70 -5.84
N ARG A 194 15.68 -10.43 -6.28
CA ARG A 194 15.94 -11.80 -5.80
C ARG A 194 16.27 -11.88 -4.31
N ALA A 195 16.95 -10.87 -3.76
CA ALA A 195 17.36 -10.84 -2.36
C ALA A 195 16.17 -10.99 -1.39
N MET A 196 15.03 -10.38 -1.73
CA MET A 196 13.83 -10.36 -0.88
C MET A 196 12.57 -10.91 -1.58
N GLY A 197 12.73 -11.49 -2.77
CA GLY A 197 11.63 -12.01 -3.58
C GLY A 197 10.56 -10.96 -3.90
N GLY A 198 10.94 -9.70 -4.07
CA GLY A 198 10.00 -8.60 -4.34
C GLY A 198 9.24 -8.06 -3.13
N ARG A 199 9.39 -8.61 -1.92
CA ARG A 199 8.59 -8.23 -0.73
C ARG A 199 8.88 -6.84 -0.19
N ASN A 200 10.06 -6.30 -0.49
CA ASN A 200 10.43 -4.93 -0.13
C ASN A 200 10.28 -3.97 -1.32
N HIS A 201 9.76 -4.44 -2.47
CA HIS A 201 9.52 -3.63 -3.65
C HIS A 201 8.12 -3.05 -3.64
N PHE A 202 8.03 -1.76 -3.92
CA PHE A 202 6.76 -1.07 -4.05
C PHE A 202 6.77 -0.13 -5.25
N MET A 203 5.60 0.07 -5.82
CA MET A 203 5.34 1.07 -6.86
C MET A 203 3.95 1.64 -6.69
N LEU A 204 3.71 2.79 -7.31
CA LEU A 204 2.39 3.39 -7.35
C LEU A 204 1.66 2.96 -8.61
N VAL A 205 0.51 2.33 -8.40
CA VAL A 205 -0.43 2.03 -9.47
C VAL A 205 -1.57 3.03 -9.36
N GLY A 206 -1.59 4.03 -10.25
CA GLY A 206 -2.68 4.99 -10.37
C GLY A 206 -3.86 4.37 -11.11
N GLY A 207 -5.08 4.63 -10.65
CA GLY A 207 -6.29 4.20 -11.34
C GLY A 207 -7.55 4.60 -10.58
N ALA A 208 -8.65 4.77 -11.31
CA ALA A 208 -9.95 5.06 -10.72
C ALA A 208 -10.41 3.87 -9.86
N VAL A 209 -10.39 4.04 -8.53
CA VAL A 209 -11.49 3.50 -7.73
C VAL A 209 -12.67 4.42 -8.02
N ALA A 210 -13.43 4.14 -9.07
CA ALA A 210 -14.66 4.88 -9.30
C ALA A 210 -15.57 4.61 -8.09
N TRP A 211 -15.95 5.66 -7.38
CA TRP A 211 -16.93 5.56 -6.31
C TRP A 211 -18.29 5.89 -6.90
N ARG A 212 -19.24 4.94 -6.87
CA ARG A 212 -20.64 5.27 -7.17
C ARG A 212 -21.27 5.75 -5.87
N TRP A 213 -21.68 7.01 -5.84
CA TRP A 213 -22.54 7.51 -4.77
C TRP A 213 -23.95 6.93 -4.95
N ARG A 214 -24.48 6.33 -3.88
CA ARG A 214 -25.91 6.05 -3.71
C ARG A 214 -26.32 6.63 -2.37
N ASP A 215 -27.29 7.54 -2.41
CA ASP A 215 -28.07 8.05 -1.28
C ASP A 215 -27.31 8.05 0.07
N ASP A 216 -26.16 8.73 0.11
CA ASP A 216 -25.33 9.02 1.31
C ASP A 216 -24.11 8.11 1.60
N TYR A 217 -23.72 7.18 0.72
CA TYR A 217 -22.43 6.48 0.86
C TYR A 217 -21.74 6.15 -0.48
N ALA A 218 -20.40 6.23 -0.44
CA ALA A 218 -19.52 5.89 -1.56
C ALA A 218 -19.35 4.37 -1.65
N VAL A 219 -19.75 3.78 -2.77
CA VAL A 219 -19.53 2.34 -3.03
C VAL A 219 -18.41 2.19 -4.06
N PRO A 220 -17.37 1.37 -3.82
CA PRO A 220 -16.33 1.16 -4.81
C PRO A 220 -16.92 0.38 -5.99
N VAL A 221 -16.82 0.95 -7.20
CA VAL A 221 -17.07 0.24 -8.45
C VAL A 221 -16.00 -0.83 -8.53
N ARG A 222 -16.42 -2.10 -8.68
CA ARG A 222 -15.50 -3.24 -8.81
C ARG A 222 -14.54 -2.97 -9.97
N THR A 223 -13.33 -2.51 -9.68
CA THR A 223 -12.19 -2.76 -10.55
C THR A 223 -12.01 -4.27 -10.57
N ARG A 224 -11.79 -4.85 -11.75
CA ARG A 224 -11.53 -6.28 -11.89
C ARG A 224 -10.25 -6.56 -11.11
N ARG A 225 -10.39 -7.16 -9.92
CA ARG A 225 -9.29 -7.50 -9.01
C ARG A 225 -8.27 -8.33 -9.81
N LEU A 226 -7.04 -7.84 -9.98
CA LEU A 226 -5.93 -8.72 -10.35
C LEU A 226 -5.88 -9.82 -9.30
N PRO A 227 -5.99 -11.10 -9.67
CA PRO A 227 -6.04 -12.19 -8.70
C PRO A 227 -4.76 -12.22 -7.87
N GLY A 228 -4.82 -11.74 -6.61
CA GLY A 228 -3.73 -11.79 -5.64
C GLY A 228 -3.20 -10.46 -5.11
N ALA A 229 -3.63 -9.32 -5.65
CA ALA A 229 -3.24 -8.02 -5.11
C ALA A 229 -3.91 -7.76 -3.74
N VAL A 230 -3.10 -7.56 -2.69
CA VAL A 230 -3.58 -7.02 -1.41
C VAL A 230 -3.56 -5.50 -1.52
N SER A 231 -4.74 -4.89 -1.62
CA SER A 231 -4.91 -3.45 -1.45
C SER A 231 -5.25 -3.19 0.01
N THR A 232 -4.38 -2.51 0.76
CA THR A 232 -4.75 -1.93 2.05
C THR A 232 -5.53 -0.64 1.77
N VAL A 233 -6.85 -0.72 1.87
CA VAL A 233 -7.72 0.47 1.90
C VAL A 233 -7.98 0.78 3.37
N ASP A 234 -7.06 1.50 3.99
CA ASP A 234 -7.34 2.06 5.32
C ASP A 234 -8.27 3.25 5.15
N GLY A 235 -9.42 3.16 5.84
CA GLY A 235 -10.49 4.15 5.79
C GLY A 235 -9.99 5.53 6.20
N MET A 236 -9.79 6.40 5.22
CA MET A 236 -9.56 7.82 5.43
C MET A 236 -10.30 8.61 4.34
N SER A 237 -11.05 9.61 4.79
CA SER A 237 -11.84 10.59 4.04
C SER A 237 -11.44 10.83 2.56
N SER A 238 -12.41 10.58 1.68
CA SER A 238 -12.73 11.11 0.33
C SER A 238 -11.71 11.77 -0.63
N ALA A 239 -10.41 11.90 -0.37
CA ALA A 239 -9.54 12.70 -1.24
C ALA A 239 -8.24 12.04 -1.76
N CYS A 240 -7.82 10.89 -1.23
CA CYS A 240 -6.59 10.23 -1.71
C CYS A 240 -6.62 8.74 -1.36
N SER A 241 -7.20 7.91 -2.23
CA SER A 241 -6.96 6.47 -2.15
C SER A 241 -5.57 6.18 -2.73
N ARG A 242 -4.59 5.93 -1.85
CA ARG A 242 -3.28 5.39 -2.24
C ARG A 242 -3.40 3.87 -2.38
N VAL A 243 -3.29 3.34 -3.59
CA VAL A 243 -3.07 1.89 -3.78
C VAL A 243 -1.57 1.69 -3.96
N VAL A 244 -0.90 1.31 -2.87
CA VAL A 244 0.45 0.75 -2.93
C VAL A 244 0.29 -0.74 -3.17
N VAL A 245 0.88 -1.25 -4.24
CA VAL A 245 0.84 -2.69 -4.55
C VAL A 245 2.13 -3.32 -4.03
N ASP A 246 2.00 -4.28 -3.10
CA ASP A 246 3.08 -5.21 -2.76
C ASP A 246 3.28 -6.18 -3.93
N MET A 247 4.39 -5.97 -4.63
CA MET A 247 4.67 -6.64 -5.90
C MET A 247 5.10 -8.11 -5.71
N GLY A 248 5.60 -8.48 -4.53
CA GLY A 248 5.98 -9.87 -4.20
C GLY A 248 4.78 -10.84 -4.22
N SER A 249 3.58 -10.34 -3.96
CA SER A 249 2.32 -11.11 -3.99
C SER A 249 1.74 -11.32 -5.39
N VAL A 250 2.13 -10.47 -6.35
CA VAL A 250 1.58 -10.42 -7.71
C VAL A 250 2.42 -11.23 -8.70
N ILE A 251 3.75 -11.25 -8.54
CA ILE A 251 4.68 -11.86 -9.52
C ILE A 251 5.07 -13.30 -9.16
N ASN A 252 5.09 -13.69 -7.88
CA ASN A 252 5.57 -15.02 -7.47
C ASN A 252 4.48 -16.11 -7.39
N ARG A 253 3.41 -16.04 -8.19
CA ARG A 253 2.48 -17.16 -8.30
C ARG A 253 2.89 -18.06 -9.48
N PRO A 254 2.89 -19.39 -9.30
CA PRO A 254 3.14 -20.35 -10.39
C PRO A 254 2.06 -20.28 -11.48
#